data_AF-A0A286IDG0-F1
#
_entry.id   AF-A0A286IDG0-F1
#
_cell.length_a   1.000
_cell.length_b   1.000
_cell.length_c   1.000
_cell.angle_alpha   90.00
_cell.angle_beta   90.00
_cell.angle_gamma   90.00
#
_symmetry.space_group_name_H-M   'P 1'
#
loop_
_entity.id
_entity.type
_entity.pdbx_description
1 polymer ?
#
loop_
_entity_poly.entity_id
_entity_poly.type
_entity_poly.pdbx_seq_one_letter_code
_entity_poly.pdbx_strand_id
1 'polypeptide(L)'
;MKQNPFSAEQEKIIADAICTVASELRLIDVADLISMLRFERHGDLADLVASAAEMYFLPGTIKLGIGGDYYLDWGGQPRVVLDLEIRPQNVTIYARLVLEQDCGGIEINHIDFDEPLENPEDNTLLLAESLRAAAFRPFVSAVHITPPAA
;
A
#
# COMPACT_ATOMS: atom_id res chain seq x y z
N MET A 1 -17.99 -13.09 9.33
CA MET A 1 -16.55 -13.13 9.02
C MET A 1 -16.45 -13.50 7.55
N LYS A 2 -16.09 -12.57 6.65
CA LYS A 2 -15.86 -12.94 5.25
C LYS A 2 -14.64 -13.87 5.23
N GLN A 3 -14.75 -15.02 4.56
CA GLN A 3 -13.60 -15.88 4.32
C GLN A 3 -12.56 -15.03 3.60
N ASN A 4 -11.40 -14.85 4.21
CA ASN A 4 -10.31 -14.11 3.61
C ASN A 4 -9.74 -15.01 2.50
N PRO A 5 -9.84 -14.63 1.22
CA PRO A 5 -9.37 -15.49 0.13
C PRO A 5 -7.83 -15.57 0.07
N PHE A 6 -7.13 -14.73 0.84
CA PHE A 6 -5.67 -14.65 0.89
C PHE A 6 -5.12 -15.35 2.13
N SER A 7 -3.90 -15.86 2.00
CA SER A 7 -3.19 -16.40 3.16
C SER A 7 -2.70 -15.27 4.07
N ALA A 8 -2.68 -15.50 5.37
CA ALA A 8 -2.12 -14.54 6.34
C ALA A 8 -0.64 -14.20 6.04
N GLU A 9 0.06 -15.10 5.34
CA GLU A 9 1.43 -14.88 4.90
C GLU A 9 1.51 -13.86 3.76
N GLN A 10 0.64 -13.93 2.75
CA GLN A 10 0.57 -12.97 1.65
C GLN A 10 0.26 -11.55 2.17
N GLU A 11 -0.71 -11.44 3.08
CA GLU A 11 -1.05 -10.18 3.75
C GLU A 11 0.16 -9.59 4.46
N LYS A 12 0.88 -10.41 5.22
CA LYS A 12 2.07 -9.97 5.95
C LYS A 12 3.17 -9.50 5.00
N ILE A 13 3.45 -10.26 3.93
CA ILE A 13 4.47 -9.89 2.93
C ILE A 13 4.17 -8.51 2.33
N ILE A 14 2.92 -8.28 1.93
CA ILE A 14 2.51 -7.03 1.30
C ILE A 14 2.48 -5.89 2.32
N ALA A 15 1.99 -6.14 3.55
CA ALA A 15 1.99 -5.15 4.62
C ALA A 15 3.42 -4.70 4.97
N ASP A 16 4.36 -5.63 5.11
CA ASP A 16 5.77 -5.32 5.39
C ASP A 16 6.41 -4.52 4.24
N ALA A 17 6.05 -4.84 2.99
CA ALA A 17 6.54 -4.11 1.81
C ALA A 17 6.02 -2.66 1.76
N ILE A 18 4.73 -2.43 2.04
CA ILE A 18 4.07 -1.13 1.92
C ILE A 18 4.25 -0.24 3.15
N CYS A 19 4.61 -0.80 4.30
CA CYS A 19 4.67 -0.07 5.57
C CYS A 19 5.52 1.21 5.50
N THR A 20 6.69 1.18 4.85
CA THR A 20 7.55 2.36 4.71
C THR A 20 6.93 3.45 3.83
N VAL A 21 6.30 3.07 2.72
CA VAL A 21 5.57 4.00 1.85
C VAL A 21 4.38 4.63 2.59
N ALA A 22 3.65 3.84 3.39
CA ALA A 22 2.57 4.34 4.22
C ALA A 22 3.05 5.35 5.28
N SER A 23 4.21 5.11 5.88
CA SER A 23 4.83 6.04 6.82
C SER A 23 5.20 7.37 6.15
N GLU A 24 5.79 7.35 4.96
CA GLU A 24 6.12 8.57 4.22
C GLU A 24 4.87 9.36 3.80
N LEU A 25 3.83 8.68 3.31
CA LEU A 25 2.57 9.33 2.96
C LEU A 25 1.87 9.98 4.18
N ARG A 26 2.07 9.43 5.38
CA ARG A 26 1.54 10.01 6.63
C ARG A 26 2.30 11.25 7.11
N LEU A 27 3.43 11.61 6.49
CA LEU A 27 4.10 12.89 6.75
C LEU A 27 3.38 14.06 6.07
N ILE A 28 2.49 13.79 5.13
CA ILE A 28 1.66 14.77 4.45
C ILE A 28 0.49 15.14 5.36
N ASP A 29 0.15 16.43 5.43
CA ASP A 29 -1.02 16.87 6.19
C ASP A 29 -2.28 16.18 5.66
N VAL A 30 -3.05 15.60 6.58
CA VAL A 30 -4.25 14.84 6.25
C VAL A 30 -5.29 15.71 5.54
N ALA A 31 -5.36 17.01 5.83
CA ALA A 31 -6.25 17.94 5.15
C ALA A 31 -5.86 18.12 3.67
N ASP A 32 -4.58 18.04 3.34
CA ASP A 32 -4.11 18.11 1.95
C ASP A 32 -4.45 16.83 1.19
N LEU A 33 -4.23 15.66 1.79
CA LEU A 33 -4.64 14.37 1.21
C LEU A 33 -6.15 14.34 0.94
N ILE A 34 -6.96 14.75 1.92
CA ILE A 34 -8.41 14.83 1.79
C ILE A 34 -8.81 15.84 0.71
N SER A 35 -8.15 17.00 0.64
CA SER A 35 -8.45 18.01 -0.37
C SER A 35 -8.17 17.49 -1.78
N MET A 36 -7.06 16.78 -2.00
CA MET A 36 -6.75 16.18 -3.30
C MET A 36 -7.79 15.13 -3.70
N LEU A 37 -8.25 14.29 -2.77
CA LEU A 37 -9.32 13.33 -3.03
C LEU A 37 -10.65 14.03 -3.33
N ARG A 38 -11.04 14.99 -2.50
CA ARG A 38 -12.32 15.71 -2.60
C ARG A 38 -12.46 16.53 -3.88
N PHE A 39 -11.36 17.10 -4.37
CA PHE A 39 -11.33 17.88 -5.60
C PHE A 39 -10.82 17.08 -6.80
N GLU A 40 -10.75 15.75 -6.70
CA GLU A 40 -10.38 14.83 -7.78
C GLU A 40 -9.03 15.18 -8.45
N ARG A 41 -8.08 15.67 -7.64
CA ARG A 41 -6.71 15.97 -8.06
C ARG A 41 -5.86 14.70 -8.15
N HIS A 42 -6.32 13.73 -8.94
CA HIS A 42 -5.70 12.41 -9.02
C HIS A 42 -4.27 12.44 -9.58
N GLY A 43 -3.94 13.40 -10.46
CA GLY A 43 -2.57 13.59 -10.94
C GLY A 43 -1.60 13.96 -9.82
N ASP A 44 -1.96 14.95 -9.01
CA ASP A 44 -1.13 15.39 -7.88
C ASP A 44 -0.96 14.27 -6.83
N LEU A 45 -2.05 13.53 -6.56
CA LEU A 45 -2.02 12.39 -5.65
C LEU A 45 -1.15 11.25 -6.20
N ALA A 46 -1.21 10.98 -7.51
CA ALA A 46 -0.38 9.97 -8.15
C ALA A 46 1.11 10.33 -8.08
N ASP A 47 1.45 11.60 -8.28
CA ASP A 47 2.83 12.09 -8.16
C ASP A 47 3.37 11.94 -6.73
N LEU A 48 2.54 12.18 -5.70
CA LEU A 48 2.92 11.97 -4.31
C LEU A 48 3.11 10.49 -3.96
N VAL A 49 2.19 9.63 -4.40
CA VAL A 49 2.33 8.17 -4.22
C VAL A 49 3.58 7.65 -4.91
N ALA A 50 3.85 8.09 -6.14
CA ALA A 50 5.06 7.72 -6.87
C ALA A 50 6.33 8.20 -6.14
N SER A 51 6.36 9.47 -5.71
CA SER A 51 7.50 10.04 -4.97
C SER A 51 7.79 9.28 -3.67
N ALA A 52 6.74 8.92 -2.91
CA ALA A 52 6.87 8.13 -1.69
C ALA A 52 7.39 6.71 -1.98
N ALA A 53 6.91 6.08 -3.05
CA ALA A 53 7.31 4.74 -3.43
C ALA A 53 8.74 4.65 -3.98
N GLU A 54 9.16 5.62 -4.79
CA GLU A 54 10.47 5.65 -5.45
C GLU A 54 11.65 5.79 -4.48
N MET A 55 11.39 6.16 -3.22
CA MET A 55 12.39 6.10 -2.15
C MET A 55 12.79 4.65 -1.76
N TYR A 56 11.93 3.66 -2.05
CA TYR A 56 12.09 2.28 -1.59
C TYR A 56 12.00 1.24 -2.71
N PHE A 57 11.37 1.56 -3.83
CA PHE A 57 11.11 0.64 -4.93
C PHE A 57 11.55 1.20 -6.29
N LEU A 58 11.78 0.31 -7.24
CA LEU A 58 11.98 0.67 -8.64
C LEU A 58 10.82 1.55 -9.16
N PRO A 59 11.09 2.51 -10.06
CA PRO A 59 10.06 3.39 -10.59
C PRO A 59 8.87 2.63 -11.17
N GLY A 60 7.67 3.03 -10.77
CA GLY A 60 6.41 2.44 -11.23
C GLY A 60 6.02 1.11 -10.60
N THR A 61 6.79 0.57 -9.64
CA THR A 61 6.40 -0.62 -8.87
C THR A 61 5.17 -0.37 -8.02
N ILE A 62 4.99 0.82 -7.45
CA ILE A 62 3.76 1.20 -6.75
C ILE A 62 3.22 2.44 -7.43
N LYS A 63 1.92 2.42 -7.74
CA LYS A 63 1.20 3.54 -8.32
C LYS A 63 -0.14 3.73 -7.62
N LEU A 64 -0.65 4.96 -7.71
CA LEU A 64 -2.07 5.19 -7.44
C LEU A 64 -2.90 4.43 -8.47
N GLY A 65 -3.91 3.72 -8.00
CA GLY A 65 -4.93 3.07 -8.81
C GLY A 65 -5.99 4.07 -9.28
N ILE A 66 -7.26 3.70 -9.12
CA ILE A 66 -8.40 4.53 -9.58
C ILE A 66 -8.56 5.82 -8.76
N GLY A 67 -8.07 5.86 -7.52
CA GLY A 67 -8.18 7.02 -6.66
C GLY A 67 -8.14 6.62 -5.19
N GLY A 68 -9.19 6.97 -4.45
CA GLY A 68 -9.28 6.70 -3.03
C GLY A 68 -10.56 7.24 -2.42
N ASP A 69 -10.70 7.07 -1.11
CA ASP A 69 -11.80 7.56 -0.29
C ASP A 69 -11.25 8.30 0.93
N TYR A 70 -12.11 9.08 1.58
CA TYR A 70 -11.79 9.67 2.88
C TYR A 70 -12.99 9.61 3.82
N TYR A 71 -12.68 9.59 5.12
CA TYR A 71 -13.66 9.67 6.20
C TYR A 71 -13.27 10.85 7.08
N LEU A 72 -14.16 11.84 7.14
CA LEU A 72 -13.97 13.06 7.91
C LEU A 72 -15.29 13.42 8.59
N ASP A 73 -15.26 13.53 9.90
CA ASP A 73 -16.39 13.96 10.73
C ASP A 73 -15.90 14.96 11.79
N TRP A 74 -16.80 15.79 12.31
CA TRP A 74 -16.48 16.88 13.24
C TRP A 74 -15.83 16.42 14.54
N GLY A 75 -16.11 15.20 14.99
CA GLY A 75 -15.59 14.63 16.24
C GLY A 75 -14.71 13.39 16.08
N GLY A 76 -14.44 12.97 14.84
CA GLY A 76 -13.69 11.76 14.54
C GLY A 76 -12.25 12.04 14.10
N GLN A 77 -11.37 11.06 14.28
CA GLN A 77 -10.06 11.09 13.64
C GLN A 77 -10.23 10.91 12.12
N PRO A 78 -9.55 11.71 11.29
CA PRO A 78 -9.64 11.56 9.85
C PRO A 78 -8.98 10.26 9.40
N ARG A 79 -9.53 9.67 8.34
CA ARG A 79 -8.97 8.50 7.67
C ARG A 79 -8.94 8.72 6.17
N VAL A 80 -7.83 8.38 5.56
CA VAL A 80 -7.64 8.41 4.11
C VAL A 80 -7.45 6.99 3.61
N VAL A 81 -8.08 6.65 2.49
CA VAL A 81 -7.93 5.37 1.81
C VAL A 81 -7.45 5.64 0.41
N LEU A 82 -6.35 5.03 -0.01
CA LEU A 82 -5.78 5.16 -1.35
C LEU A 82 -5.84 3.81 -2.05
N ASP A 83 -6.42 3.76 -3.23
CA ASP A 83 -6.34 2.58 -4.08
C ASP A 83 -4.93 2.52 -4.66
N LEU A 84 -4.24 1.42 -4.41
CA LEU A 84 -2.89 1.17 -4.91
C LEU A 84 -2.90 0.05 -5.92
N GLU A 85 -2.02 0.21 -6.90
CA GLU A 85 -1.64 -0.84 -7.80
C GLU A 85 -0.13 -1.09 -7.66
N ILE A 86 0.21 -2.28 -7.18
CA ILE A 86 1.57 -2.70 -6.87
C ILE A 86 1.97 -3.74 -7.93
N ARG A 87 2.92 -3.41 -8.78
CA ARG A 87 3.39 -4.23 -9.91
C ARG A 87 4.88 -4.53 -9.78
N PRO A 88 5.29 -5.45 -8.90
CA PRO A 88 6.59 -6.07 -9.07
C PRO A 88 6.60 -6.96 -10.33
N GLN A 89 7.73 -7.55 -10.67
CA GLN A 89 7.80 -8.41 -11.85
C GLN A 89 6.88 -9.64 -11.72
N ASN A 90 6.12 -9.94 -12.77
CA ASN A 90 5.22 -11.10 -12.93
C ASN A 90 4.01 -11.18 -11.98
N VAL A 91 3.76 -10.16 -11.17
CA VAL A 91 2.63 -10.12 -10.23
C VAL A 91 2.04 -8.72 -10.20
N THR A 92 0.72 -8.60 -10.21
CA THR A 92 -0.01 -7.35 -9.97
C THR A 92 -0.89 -7.49 -8.74
N ILE A 93 -0.74 -6.60 -7.76
CA ILE A 93 -1.56 -6.55 -6.55
C ILE A 93 -2.40 -5.29 -6.58
N TYR A 94 -3.70 -5.44 -6.43
CA TYR A 94 -4.64 -4.36 -6.21
C TYR A 94 -5.01 -4.33 -4.73
N ALA A 95 -4.76 -3.22 -4.06
CA ALA A 95 -5.00 -3.09 -2.63
C ALA A 95 -5.48 -1.69 -2.27
N ARG A 96 -6.11 -1.53 -1.11
CA ARG A 96 -6.44 -0.23 -0.52
C ARG A 96 -5.51 0.03 0.65
N LEU A 97 -4.70 1.07 0.55
CA LEU A 97 -3.89 1.57 1.65
C LEU A 97 -4.74 2.49 2.53
N VAL A 98 -4.92 2.09 3.78
CA VAL A 98 -5.63 2.85 4.79
C VAL A 98 -4.59 3.62 5.61
N LEU A 99 -4.76 4.94 5.71
CA LEU A 99 -3.95 5.84 6.51
C LEU A 99 -4.81 6.44 7.62
N GLU A 100 -4.44 6.17 8.87
CA GLU A 100 -5.08 6.69 10.07
C GLU A 100 -4.05 7.48 10.91
N GLN A 101 -4.53 8.12 11.98
CA GLN A 101 -3.70 9.00 12.80
C GLN A 101 -2.44 8.29 13.33
N ASP A 102 -2.59 7.07 13.85
CA ASP A 102 -1.52 6.37 14.56
C ASP A 102 -1.02 5.13 13.79
N CYS A 103 -1.84 4.56 12.91
CA CYS A 103 -1.52 3.35 12.15
C CYS A 103 -1.81 3.50 10.65
N GLY A 104 -1.34 2.53 9.89
CA GLY A 104 -1.79 2.29 8.52
C GLY A 104 -2.16 0.82 8.37
N GLY A 105 -3.03 0.53 7.41
CA GLY A 105 -3.46 -0.81 7.08
C GLY A 105 -3.43 -1.02 5.57
N ILE A 106 -3.34 -2.27 5.14
CA ILE A 106 -3.47 -2.64 3.73
C ILE A 106 -4.61 -3.64 3.61
N GLU A 107 -5.55 -3.36 2.72
CA GLU A 107 -6.64 -4.28 2.38
C GLU A 107 -6.38 -4.80 0.97
N ILE A 108 -6.05 -6.08 0.84
CA ILE A 108 -5.83 -6.69 -0.47
C ILE A 108 -7.18 -6.95 -1.13
N ASN A 109 -7.37 -6.40 -2.33
CA ASN A 109 -8.57 -6.66 -3.13
C ASN A 109 -8.35 -7.87 -4.04
N HIS A 110 -7.19 -7.93 -4.69
CA HIS A 110 -6.87 -8.97 -5.66
C HIS A 110 -5.35 -9.08 -5.87
N ILE A 111 -4.88 -10.31 -6.12
CA ILE A 111 -3.52 -10.61 -6.56
C ILE A 111 -3.65 -11.38 -7.87
N ASP A 112 -3.01 -10.87 -8.91
CA ASP A 112 -2.98 -11.45 -10.24
C ASP A 112 -1.54 -11.87 -10.56
N PHE A 113 -1.35 -13.15 -10.89
CA PHE A 113 -0.05 -13.70 -11.27
C PHE A 113 -0.07 -13.91 -12.78
N ASP A 114 0.94 -13.40 -13.48
CA ASP A 114 1.02 -13.52 -14.95
C ASP A 114 1.02 -15.01 -15.37
N GLU A 115 1.73 -15.84 -14.61
CA GLU A 115 1.78 -17.29 -14.76
C GLU A 115 1.55 -17.96 -13.38
N PRO A 116 0.30 -18.28 -13.00
CA PRO A 116 0.02 -18.87 -11.70
C PRO A 116 0.53 -20.31 -11.63
N LEU A 117 1.26 -20.64 -10.57
CA LEU A 117 1.78 -21.98 -10.31
C LEU A 117 0.70 -22.88 -9.68
N GLU A 118 0.84 -24.20 -9.86
CA GLU A 118 -0.11 -25.20 -9.34
C GLU A 118 -0.17 -25.21 -7.81
N ASN A 119 0.97 -24.97 -7.14
CA ASN A 119 1.06 -24.93 -5.68
C ASN A 119 0.88 -23.48 -5.16
N PRO A 120 -0.10 -23.21 -4.29
CA PRO A 120 -0.30 -21.90 -3.68
C PRO A 120 0.90 -21.39 -2.85
N GLU A 121 1.68 -22.29 -2.26
CA GLU A 121 2.89 -21.92 -1.51
C GLU A 121 3.97 -21.35 -2.45
N ASP A 122 4.14 -21.94 -3.64
CA ASP A 122 5.09 -21.46 -4.64
C ASP A 122 4.70 -20.07 -5.16
N ASN A 123 3.41 -19.80 -5.33
CA ASN A 123 2.90 -18.46 -5.66
C ASN A 123 3.19 -17.44 -4.54
N THR A 124 3.14 -17.86 -3.27
CA THR A 124 3.45 -16.99 -2.12
C THR A 124 4.95 -16.68 -2.06
N LEU A 125 5.80 -17.65 -2.38
CA LEU A 125 7.25 -17.44 -2.52
C LEU A 125 7.55 -16.49 -3.68
N LEU A 126 6.94 -16.71 -4.85
CA LEU A 126 7.08 -15.84 -6.02
C LEU A 126 6.68 -14.38 -5.69
N LEU A 127 5.55 -14.18 -5.02
CA LEU A 127 5.11 -12.86 -4.55
C LEU A 127 6.19 -12.17 -3.70
N ALA A 128 6.73 -12.88 -2.71
CA ALA A 128 7.75 -12.34 -1.83
C ALA A 128 9.05 -11.99 -2.57
N GLU A 129 9.49 -12.87 -3.47
CA GLU A 129 10.70 -12.68 -4.26
C GLU A 129 10.56 -11.51 -5.24
N SER A 130 9.44 -11.44 -5.97
CA SER A 130 9.14 -10.36 -6.90
C SER A 130 9.11 -8.99 -6.19
N LEU A 131 8.47 -8.89 -5.03
CA LEU A 131 8.47 -7.65 -4.24
C LEU A 131 9.87 -7.27 -3.75
N ARG A 132 10.67 -8.24 -3.27
CA ARG A 132 12.05 -7.98 -2.82
C ARG A 132 12.95 -7.56 -3.97
N ALA A 133 12.80 -8.17 -5.15
CA ALA A 133 13.57 -7.82 -6.34
C ALA A 133 13.28 -6.39 -6.82
N ALA A 134 12.05 -5.90 -6.58
CA ALA A 134 11.67 -4.53 -6.90
C ALA A 134 12.09 -3.49 -5.85
N ALA A 135 12.56 -3.92 -4.68
CA ALA A 135 12.91 -3.04 -3.56
C ALA A 135 14.41 -2.72 -3.49
N PHE A 136 14.74 -1.50 -3.09
CA PHE A 136 16.13 -1.08 -2.86
C PHE A 136 16.68 -1.51 -1.48
N ARG A 137 15.79 -1.87 -0.55
CA ARG A 137 16.12 -2.21 0.83
C ARG A 137 15.22 -3.35 1.33
N PRO A 138 15.67 -4.13 2.34
CA PRO A 138 14.81 -5.10 3.00
C PRO A 138 13.58 -4.44 3.64
N PHE A 139 12.47 -5.17 3.68
CA PHE A 139 11.24 -4.71 4.32
C PHE A 139 11.39 -4.60 5.84
N VAL A 140 10.69 -3.62 6.41
CA VAL A 140 10.54 -3.47 7.86
C VAL A 140 9.22 -4.13 8.24
N SER A 141 9.20 -4.89 9.34
CA SER A 141 7.96 -5.50 9.79
C SER A 141 6.92 -4.43 10.18
N ALA A 142 5.72 -4.53 9.59
CA ALA A 142 4.65 -3.55 9.77
C ALA A 142 4.17 -3.41 11.22
N VAL A 143 4.40 -4.44 12.06
CA VAL A 143 4.04 -4.46 13.49
C VAL A 143 4.94 -3.55 14.35
N HIS A 144 6.12 -3.16 13.86
CA HIS A 144 7.16 -2.51 14.69
C HIS A 144 7.36 -1.01 14.45
N ILE A 145 6.61 -0.36 13.55
CA ILE A 145 6.80 1.08 13.29
C ILE A 145 5.93 1.91 14.24
N THR A 146 6.51 2.30 15.37
CA THR A 146 6.00 3.36 16.24
C THR A 146 6.29 4.73 15.59
N PRO A 147 5.38 5.71 15.64
CA PRO A 147 5.56 6.99 14.97
C PRO A 147 6.82 7.75 15.41
N PRO A 148 7.38 8.64 14.55
CA PRO A 148 8.31 9.66 15.02
C PRO A 148 7.62 10.54 16.06
N ALA A 149 8.31 10.85 17.16
CA ALA A 149 7.77 11.70 18.20
C ALA A 149 7.46 13.10 17.63
N ALA A 150 6.24 13.57 17.90
CA ALA A 150 5.78 14.92 17.58
C ALA A 150 6.59 16.00 18.32
#